data_AF-A0A2M9Y5T5-F1
#
_entry.id   AF-A0A2M9Y5T5-F1
#
_cell.length_a   1.000
_cell.length_b   1.000
_cell.length_c   1.000
_cell.angle_alpha   90.00
_cell.angle_beta   90.00
_cell.angle_gamma   90.00
#
_symmetry.space_group_name_H-M   'P 1'
#
loop_
_entity.id
_entity.type
_entity.pdbx_description
1 polymer ?
#
loop_
_entity_poly.entity_id
_entity_poly.type
_entity_poly.pdbx_seq_one_letter_code
_entity_poly.pdbx_strand_id
1 'polypeptide(L)'
;MKSLQNKTKLIILLSLVAGFSFQCEKKEEKDNTPLLLLAALTNSPGDCTVSAPPRASINTWQSVVTANGTETISKIGSVPIVGHQTAALKITAKNGTTVALSGNSFVIVYQSATCPLSTSTRTGFTPTSLTDTNSEFTNSYTVSGTGTITFTVAGDYHIFFYAIPSRGQAASVTYTVAGL
;
A
#
# COMPACT_ATOMS: atom_id res chain seq x y z
N MET A 1 -15.11 20.96 31.54
CA MET A 1 -15.07 21.44 30.13
C MET A 1 -15.10 20.31 29.08
N LYS A 2 -15.68 19.13 29.37
CA LYS A 2 -15.73 17.99 28.41
C LYS A 2 -17.06 17.88 27.61
N SER A 3 -18.05 18.72 27.93
CA SER A 3 -19.39 18.68 27.30
C SER A 3 -19.48 19.51 26.02
N LEU A 4 -18.68 20.59 25.88
CA LEU A 4 -18.73 21.45 24.69
C LEU A 4 -18.12 20.79 23.43
N GLN A 5 -17.04 20.00 23.56
CA GLN A 5 -16.38 19.37 22.42
C GLN A 5 -17.26 18.33 21.70
N ASN A 6 -18.12 17.63 22.42
CA ASN A 6 -19.06 16.68 21.81
C ASN A 6 -20.21 17.38 21.07
N LYS A 7 -20.60 18.60 21.50
CA LYS A 7 -21.66 19.36 20.84
C LYS A 7 -21.18 19.97 19.52
N THR A 8 -19.93 20.40 19.42
CA THR A 8 -19.38 20.98 18.18
C THR A 8 -19.28 19.95 17.06
N LYS A 9 -18.89 18.70 17.36
CA LYS A 9 -18.86 17.61 16.37
C LYS A 9 -20.25 17.25 15.86
N LEU A 10 -21.25 17.26 16.75
CA LEU A 10 -22.64 17.01 16.37
C LEU A 10 -23.19 18.14 15.47
N ILE A 11 -22.87 19.40 15.78
CA ILE A 11 -23.31 20.55 14.99
C ILE A 11 -22.70 20.54 13.58
N ILE A 12 -21.43 20.16 13.44
CA ILE A 12 -20.78 20.03 12.12
C ILE A 12 -21.47 18.92 11.31
N LEU A 13 -21.76 17.77 11.93
CA LEU A 13 -22.45 16.66 11.27
C LEU A 13 -23.89 17.04 10.87
N LEU A 14 -24.61 17.76 11.74
CA LEU A 14 -25.98 18.21 11.48
C LEU A 14 -26.03 19.30 10.40
N SER A 15 -25.03 20.19 10.35
CA SER A 15 -24.91 21.20 9.27
C SER A 15 -24.62 20.57 7.91
N LEU A 16 -23.89 19.44 7.90
CA LEU A 16 -23.59 18.72 6.66
C LEU A 16 -24.84 18.01 6.13
N VAL A 17 -25.65 17.39 7.00
CA VAL A 17 -26.92 16.74 6.63
C VAL A 17 -28.01 17.76 6.26
N ALA A 18 -28.05 18.91 6.92
CA ALA A 18 -28.96 20.01 6.56
C ALA A 18 -28.59 20.65 5.21
N GLY A 19 -27.30 20.73 4.87
CA GLY A 19 -26.84 21.22 3.56
C GLY A 19 -27.33 20.38 2.37
N PHE A 20 -27.54 19.08 2.57
CA PHE A 20 -28.07 18.18 1.53
C PHE A 20 -29.61 18.19 1.40
N SER A 21 -30.34 18.70 2.40
CA SER A 21 -31.82 18.70 2.38
C SER A 21 -32.44 19.96 1.75
N PHE A 22 -31.66 21.02 1.52
CA PHE A 22 -32.13 22.26 0.87
C PHE A 22 -31.78 22.39 -0.62
N GLN A 23 -31.20 21.36 -1.25
CA GLN A 23 -30.93 21.33 -2.71
C GLN A 23 -31.88 20.41 -3.49
N CYS A 24 -33.08 20.14 -2.96
CA CYS A 24 -34.15 19.43 -3.68
C CYS A 24 -35.04 20.38 -4.48
N GLU A 25 -34.46 21.37 -5.16
CA GLU A 25 -35.11 22.00 -6.31
C GLU A 25 -34.52 21.41 -7.59
N LYS A 26 -35.41 20.80 -8.37
CA LYS A 26 -35.13 20.10 -9.63
C LYS A 26 -34.22 20.94 -10.54
N LYS A 27 -32.98 20.48 -10.72
CA LYS A 27 -32.29 20.58 -12.00
C LYS A 27 -31.76 19.22 -12.38
N GLU A 28 -32.27 18.71 -13.50
CA GLU A 28 -31.73 17.55 -14.17
C GLU A 28 -30.35 17.91 -14.73
N GLU A 29 -29.30 17.72 -13.94
CA GLU A 29 -27.96 17.48 -14.45
C GLU A 29 -27.33 16.37 -13.61
N LYS A 30 -26.66 15.44 -14.28
CA LYS A 30 -25.98 14.28 -13.68
C LYS A 30 -24.80 14.75 -12.85
N ASP A 31 -25.07 15.30 -11.69
CA ASP A 31 -24.05 15.84 -10.81
C ASP A 31 -23.46 14.69 -9.99
N ASN A 32 -22.47 14.02 -10.58
CA ASN A 32 -21.64 13.01 -9.91
C ASN A 32 -20.64 13.64 -8.91
N THR A 33 -20.68 14.96 -8.75
CA THR A 33 -19.80 15.79 -7.92
C THR A 33 -19.78 15.40 -6.43
N PRO A 34 -20.91 15.12 -5.74
CA PRO A 34 -20.87 14.65 -4.35
C PRO A 34 -20.30 13.22 -4.22
N LEU A 35 -20.49 12.35 -5.22
CA LEU A 35 -19.87 11.02 -5.27
C LEU A 35 -18.37 11.10 -5.54
N LEU A 36 -17.92 12.05 -6.38
CA LEU A 36 -16.51 12.31 -6.65
C LEU A 36 -15.80 12.85 -5.40
N LEU A 37 -16.46 13.73 -4.64
CA LEU A 37 -15.94 14.27 -3.38
C LEU A 37 -15.86 13.17 -2.31
N LEU A 38 -16.85 12.27 -2.24
CA LEU A 38 -16.82 11.12 -1.33
C LEU A 38 -15.75 10.11 -1.73
N ALA A 39 -15.55 9.86 -3.03
CA ALA A 39 -14.47 9.02 -3.55
C ALA A 39 -13.08 9.61 -3.29
N ALA A 40 -12.95 10.94 -3.31
CA ALA A 40 -11.70 11.63 -2.94
C ALA A 40 -11.38 11.48 -1.44
N LEU A 41 -12.40 11.42 -0.57
CA LEU A 41 -12.23 11.19 0.87
C LEU A 41 -11.92 9.73 1.22
N THR A 42 -12.31 8.78 0.38
CA THR A 42 -12.03 7.35 0.59
C THR A 42 -10.77 6.85 -0.09
N ASN A 43 -10.14 7.61 -0.99
CA ASN A 43 -8.87 7.23 -1.57
C ASN A 43 -7.72 7.69 -0.68
N SER A 44 -7.02 6.75 -0.04
CA SER A 44 -5.73 7.07 0.58
C SER A 44 -4.78 7.59 -0.51
N PRO A 45 -4.06 8.70 -0.27
CA PRO A 45 -3.09 9.20 -1.22
C PRO A 45 -1.97 8.18 -1.43
N GLY A 46 -1.48 8.11 -2.66
CA GLY A 46 -0.40 7.22 -3.09
C GLY A 46 0.02 7.56 -4.53
N ASP A 47 1.27 7.32 -4.89
CA ASP A 47 1.79 7.48 -6.26
C ASP A 47 1.80 6.17 -7.05
N CYS A 48 1.31 5.08 -6.45
CA CYS A 48 1.20 3.77 -7.08
C CYS A 48 -0.09 3.06 -6.66
N THR A 49 -0.85 2.58 -7.64
CA THR A 49 -1.99 1.68 -7.40
C THR A 49 -1.56 0.23 -7.59
N VAL A 50 -1.88 -0.63 -6.63
CA VAL A 50 -1.46 -2.04 -6.58
C VAL A 50 -2.67 -2.96 -6.48
N SER A 51 -2.77 -3.90 -7.40
CA SER A 51 -3.72 -5.01 -7.37
C SER A 51 -3.14 -6.14 -6.51
N ALA A 52 -3.73 -6.39 -5.34
CA ALA A 52 -3.33 -7.46 -4.42
C ALA A 52 -4.53 -8.36 -4.10
N PRO A 53 -4.93 -9.27 -5.02
CA PRO A 53 -6.04 -10.17 -4.81
C PRO A 53 -5.89 -10.99 -3.52
N PRO A 54 -6.99 -11.31 -2.81
CA PRO A 54 -8.39 -11.06 -3.17
C PRO A 54 -8.88 -9.65 -2.78
N ARG A 55 -8.00 -8.75 -2.32
CA ARG A 55 -8.39 -7.40 -1.94
C ARG A 55 -8.56 -6.52 -3.17
N ALA A 56 -9.39 -5.48 -3.02
CA ALA A 56 -9.49 -4.42 -4.03
C ALA A 56 -8.14 -3.72 -4.23
N SER A 57 -8.01 -3.00 -5.34
CA SER A 57 -6.81 -2.20 -5.62
C SER A 57 -6.50 -1.23 -4.47
N ILE A 58 -5.23 -1.19 -4.10
CA ILE A 58 -4.72 -0.42 -2.97
C ILE A 58 -3.79 0.67 -3.50
N ASN A 59 -4.04 1.92 -3.12
CA ASN A 59 -3.09 2.99 -3.35
C ASN A 59 -2.01 2.96 -2.27
N THR A 60 -0.76 3.14 -2.68
CA THR A 60 0.42 3.13 -1.83
C THR A 60 1.46 4.11 -2.34
N TRP A 61 2.49 4.33 -1.52
CA TRP A 61 3.65 5.11 -1.89
C TRP A 61 4.80 4.19 -2.29
N GLN A 62 5.48 4.54 -3.37
CA GLN A 62 6.71 3.87 -3.80
C GLN A 62 7.95 4.59 -3.27
N SER A 63 8.95 3.81 -2.86
CA SER A 63 10.32 4.26 -2.60
C SER A 63 11.22 3.68 -3.69
N VAL A 64 12.00 4.52 -4.36
CA VAL A 64 12.88 4.08 -5.46
C VAL A 64 14.27 3.80 -4.91
N VAL A 65 14.77 2.58 -5.13
CA VAL A 65 16.15 2.22 -4.81
C VAL A 65 17.04 2.58 -5.98
N THR A 66 18.02 3.45 -5.74
CA THR A 66 18.96 3.94 -6.76
C THR A 66 20.40 3.47 -6.52
N ALA A 67 20.72 2.92 -5.35
CA ALA A 67 22.05 2.46 -4.98
C ALA A 67 22.01 1.31 -3.97
N ASN A 68 23.13 0.60 -3.83
CA ASN A 68 23.33 -0.37 -2.75
C ASN A 68 23.34 0.35 -1.39
N GLY A 69 22.85 -0.31 -0.35
CA GLY A 69 22.82 0.24 1.00
C GLY A 69 21.67 -0.27 1.84
N THR A 70 21.61 0.20 3.08
CA THR A 70 20.56 -0.14 4.05
C THR A 70 19.69 1.08 4.32
N GLU A 71 18.38 0.93 4.19
CA GLU A 71 17.40 1.98 4.47
C GLU A 71 16.13 1.40 5.11
N THR A 72 15.33 2.26 5.73
CA THR A 72 14.01 1.90 6.27
C THR A 72 12.95 2.67 5.50
N ILE A 73 11.91 1.96 5.03
CA ILE A 73 10.78 2.59 4.35
C ILE A 73 10.08 3.56 5.33
N SER A 74 10.13 4.85 4.99
CA SER A 74 9.51 5.93 5.77
C SER A 74 8.18 6.41 5.19
N LYS A 75 8.00 6.29 3.88
CA LYS A 75 6.78 6.71 3.18
C LYS A 75 5.79 5.56 3.08
N ILE A 76 4.77 5.59 3.92
CA ILE A 76 3.80 4.50 4.12
C ILE A 76 2.40 4.99 3.78
N GLY A 77 1.64 4.19 3.03
CA GLY A 77 0.22 4.37 2.79
C GLY A 77 -0.63 3.69 3.86
N SER A 78 -1.93 4.01 3.86
CA SER A 78 -2.90 3.34 4.74
C SER A 78 -4.10 2.89 3.93
N VAL A 79 -4.55 1.66 4.14
CA VAL A 79 -5.86 1.24 3.63
C VAL A 79 -6.94 1.93 4.46
N PRO A 80 -7.83 2.72 3.85
CA PRO A 80 -8.93 3.37 4.54
C PRO A 80 -9.79 2.37 5.32
N ILE A 81 -10.46 2.85 6.38
CA ILE A 81 -11.37 2.10 7.25
C ILE A 81 -10.68 1.05 8.14
N VAL A 82 -9.80 0.21 7.59
CA VAL A 82 -9.13 -0.88 8.33
C VAL A 82 -7.77 -0.48 8.91
N GLY A 83 -7.19 0.64 8.46
CA GLY A 83 -5.93 1.17 9.00
C GLY A 83 -4.71 0.28 8.76
N HIS A 84 -4.79 -0.64 7.79
CA HIS A 84 -3.66 -1.48 7.39
C HIS A 84 -2.60 -0.62 6.69
N GLN A 85 -1.33 -0.91 6.93
CA GLN A 85 -0.23 -0.11 6.39
C GLN A 85 0.30 -0.72 5.09
N THR A 86 0.71 0.12 4.16
CA THR A 86 1.16 -0.31 2.83
C THR A 86 2.40 0.45 2.40
N ALA A 87 3.27 -0.20 1.64
CA ALA A 87 4.41 0.46 1.00
C ALA A 87 4.82 -0.30 -0.25
N ALA A 88 5.52 0.35 -1.17
CA ALA A 88 6.16 -0.32 -2.30
C ALA A 88 7.62 0.10 -2.42
N LEU A 89 8.48 -0.83 -2.79
CA LEU A 89 9.88 -0.58 -3.13
C LEU A 89 10.08 -0.85 -4.61
N LYS A 90 10.47 0.18 -5.38
CA LYS A 90 10.83 0.05 -6.80
C LYS A 90 12.34 -0.15 -6.93
N ILE A 91 12.75 -1.16 -7.69
CA ILE A 91 14.15 -1.49 -7.91
C ILE A 91 14.37 -1.94 -9.36
N THR A 92 15.40 -1.41 -10.02
CA THR A 92 15.90 -1.95 -11.29
C THR A 92 16.99 -2.96 -10.98
N ALA A 93 16.62 -4.23 -10.87
CA ALA A 93 17.52 -5.30 -10.47
C ALA A 93 18.37 -5.82 -11.63
N LYS A 94 19.62 -6.16 -11.35
CA LYS A 94 20.48 -7.01 -12.18
C LYS A 94 20.30 -8.47 -11.75
N ASN A 95 20.79 -9.40 -12.58
CA ASN A 95 20.94 -10.78 -12.13
C ASN A 95 21.92 -10.84 -10.95
N GLY A 96 21.48 -11.44 -9.84
CA GLY A 96 22.23 -11.52 -8.59
C GLY A 96 22.00 -10.35 -7.63
N THR A 97 21.18 -9.35 -7.98
CA THR A 97 20.80 -8.30 -7.02
C THR A 97 20.04 -8.94 -5.86
N THR A 98 20.40 -8.59 -4.63
CA THR A 98 19.79 -9.10 -3.41
C THR A 98 19.13 -7.97 -2.64
N VAL A 99 17.96 -8.26 -2.08
CA VAL A 99 17.23 -7.37 -1.16
C VAL A 99 16.98 -8.15 0.12
N ALA A 100 17.81 -7.91 1.12
CA ALA A 100 17.59 -8.43 2.46
C ALA A 100 16.55 -7.57 3.18
N LEU A 101 15.52 -8.19 3.73
CA LEU A 101 14.38 -7.56 4.39
C LEU A 101 14.43 -7.86 5.88
N SER A 102 14.13 -6.87 6.71
CA SER A 102 13.98 -6.99 8.16
C SER A 102 12.69 -6.30 8.60
N GLY A 103 11.77 -7.07 9.17
CA GLY A 103 10.46 -6.59 9.58
C GLY A 103 9.42 -7.71 9.74
N ASN A 104 8.16 -7.31 9.84
CA ASN A 104 7.03 -8.22 9.91
C ASN A 104 5.89 -7.73 8.99
N SER A 105 5.72 -8.34 7.83
CA SER A 105 4.70 -7.95 6.84
C SER A 105 4.44 -9.06 5.82
N PHE A 106 3.35 -8.93 5.07
CA PHE A 106 3.19 -9.62 3.80
C PHE A 106 4.02 -8.93 2.72
N VAL A 107 4.51 -9.72 1.76
CA VAL A 107 5.37 -9.29 0.67
C VAL A 107 4.83 -9.86 -0.64
N ILE A 108 4.65 -9.02 -1.65
CA ILE A 108 4.21 -9.41 -3.00
C ILE A 108 5.16 -8.78 -4.01
N VAL A 109 5.64 -9.55 -4.98
CA VAL A 109 6.58 -9.07 -5.99
C VAL A 109 5.87 -8.88 -7.32
N TYR A 110 6.17 -7.79 -8.00
CA TYR A 110 5.69 -7.46 -9.34
C TYR A 110 6.90 -7.19 -10.24
N GLN A 111 6.88 -7.69 -11.46
CA GLN A 111 7.88 -7.34 -12.48
C GLN A 111 7.24 -6.33 -13.43
N SER A 112 7.50 -5.05 -13.19
CA SER A 112 6.96 -3.93 -13.97
C SER A 112 7.83 -2.68 -13.76
N ALA A 113 8.03 -1.91 -14.84
CA ALA A 113 8.74 -0.63 -14.80
C ALA A 113 7.88 0.52 -14.22
N THR A 114 6.56 0.39 -14.27
CA THR A 114 5.61 1.48 -13.99
C THR A 114 4.41 1.01 -13.18
N CYS A 115 3.84 1.91 -12.38
CA CYS A 115 2.51 1.75 -11.80
C CYS A 115 1.42 2.12 -12.85
N PRO A 116 0.20 1.54 -12.77
CA PRO A 116 -0.30 0.64 -11.74
C PRO A 116 0.28 -0.78 -11.83
N LEU A 117 0.40 -1.45 -10.67
CA LEU A 117 0.85 -2.84 -10.56
C LEU A 117 -0.36 -3.77 -10.61
N SER A 118 -0.52 -4.51 -11.69
CA SER A 118 -1.71 -5.35 -11.94
C SER A 118 -1.50 -6.83 -11.62
N THR A 119 -0.36 -7.39 -12.04
CA THR A 119 -0.09 -8.84 -11.97
C THR A 119 1.19 -9.11 -11.17
N SER A 120 1.05 -9.77 -10.03
CA SER A 120 2.19 -10.27 -9.23
C SER A 120 2.92 -11.40 -9.95
N THR A 121 4.22 -11.54 -9.71
CA THR A 121 5.03 -12.65 -10.23
C THR A 121 5.62 -13.50 -9.09
N ARG A 122 5.90 -14.77 -9.39
CA ARG A 122 6.70 -15.69 -8.56
C ARG A 122 7.98 -16.16 -9.27
N THR A 123 8.30 -15.55 -10.40
CA THR A 123 9.48 -15.89 -11.22
C THR A 123 10.42 -14.70 -11.32
N GLY A 124 11.67 -14.95 -11.73
CA GLY A 124 12.71 -13.92 -11.84
C GLY A 124 13.39 -13.56 -10.51
N PHE A 125 13.03 -14.23 -9.42
CA PHE A 125 13.70 -14.12 -8.13
C PHE A 125 13.61 -15.43 -7.34
N THR A 126 14.41 -15.53 -6.29
CA THR A 126 14.41 -16.63 -5.32
C THR A 126 14.27 -16.05 -3.91
N PRO A 127 13.19 -16.37 -3.19
CA PRO A 127 13.03 -16.01 -1.79
C PRO A 127 13.86 -16.93 -0.89
N THR A 128 14.48 -16.39 0.15
CA THR A 128 15.18 -17.14 1.23
C THR A 128 14.68 -16.65 2.57
N SER A 129 14.35 -17.57 3.48
CA SER A 129 13.80 -17.25 4.82
C SER A 129 12.52 -16.39 4.79
N LEU A 130 11.79 -16.43 3.67
CA LEU A 130 10.44 -15.91 3.54
C LEU A 130 9.48 -17.10 3.49
N THR A 131 8.38 -17.03 4.23
CA THR A 131 7.38 -18.10 4.25
C THR A 131 6.35 -17.84 3.16
N ASP A 132 6.25 -18.77 2.22
CA ASP A 132 5.22 -18.75 1.16
C ASP A 132 3.81 -18.81 1.78
N THR A 133 2.91 -17.95 1.34
CA THR A 133 1.52 -17.97 1.80
C THR A 133 0.55 -17.48 0.74
N ASN A 134 -0.69 -17.96 0.82
CA ASN A 134 -1.83 -17.39 0.08
C ASN A 134 -3.00 -17.08 1.01
N SER A 135 -2.74 -16.99 2.32
CA SER A 135 -3.76 -16.80 3.35
C SER A 135 -4.45 -15.43 3.30
N GLU A 136 -3.68 -14.37 3.02
CA GLU A 136 -4.19 -13.00 2.91
C GLU A 136 -4.18 -12.47 1.48
N PHE A 137 -3.20 -12.91 0.68
CA PHE A 137 -2.97 -12.42 -0.66
C PHE A 137 -2.48 -13.54 -1.58
N THR A 138 -2.97 -13.55 -2.82
CA THR A 138 -2.45 -14.42 -3.88
C THR A 138 -1.00 -14.06 -4.17
N ASN A 139 -0.16 -15.08 -4.33
CA ASN A 139 1.25 -14.93 -4.67
C ASN A 139 2.08 -14.14 -3.67
N SER A 140 1.79 -14.31 -2.38
CA SER A 140 2.49 -13.57 -1.33
C SER A 140 3.47 -14.42 -0.55
N TYR A 141 4.35 -13.73 0.14
CA TYR A 141 5.22 -14.26 1.16
C TYR A 141 4.98 -13.51 2.46
N THR A 142 5.47 -14.05 3.56
CA THR A 142 5.58 -13.34 4.83
C THR A 142 7.04 -13.21 5.21
N VAL A 143 7.44 -12.00 5.59
CA VAL A 143 8.66 -11.74 6.33
C VAL A 143 8.30 -11.66 7.81
N SER A 144 9.00 -12.39 8.67
CA SER A 144 8.83 -12.36 10.12
C SER A 144 10.22 -12.42 10.77
N GLY A 145 10.74 -11.25 11.12
CA GLY A 145 12.15 -11.08 11.50
C GLY A 145 12.96 -10.70 10.27
N THR A 146 13.52 -11.67 9.55
CA THR A 146 14.39 -11.42 8.39
C THR A 146 14.11 -12.36 7.23
N GLY A 147 14.24 -11.86 6.00
CA GLY A 147 14.17 -12.66 4.78
C GLY A 147 15.00 -12.03 3.66
N THR A 148 15.13 -12.69 2.52
CA THR A 148 15.88 -12.15 1.38
C THR A 148 15.17 -12.50 0.08
N ILE A 149 15.21 -11.56 -0.87
CA ILE A 149 14.81 -11.76 -2.26
C ILE A 149 16.07 -11.62 -3.11
N THR A 150 16.44 -12.66 -3.83
CA THR A 150 17.56 -12.63 -4.78
C THR A 150 17.01 -12.68 -6.20
N PHE A 151 17.22 -11.61 -6.98
CA PHE A 151 16.77 -11.56 -8.37
C PHE A 151 17.66 -12.44 -9.25
N THR A 152 17.05 -13.35 -10.00
CA THR A 152 17.72 -14.27 -10.93
C THR A 152 17.61 -13.81 -12.39
N VAL A 153 16.76 -12.82 -12.64
CA VAL A 153 16.55 -12.19 -13.95
C VAL A 153 16.65 -10.69 -13.76
N ALA A 154 17.38 -10.00 -14.65
CA ALA A 154 17.46 -8.55 -14.62
C ALA A 154 16.13 -7.93 -15.08
N GLY A 155 15.74 -6.81 -14.48
CA GLY A 155 14.52 -6.10 -14.84
C GLY A 155 14.05 -5.13 -13.76
N ASP A 156 12.95 -4.44 -14.05
CA ASP A 156 12.30 -3.57 -13.07
C ASP A 156 11.30 -4.35 -12.22
N TYR A 157 11.47 -4.26 -10.92
CA TYR A 157 10.65 -4.93 -9.93
C TYR A 157 10.06 -3.94 -8.93
N HIS A 158 8.88 -4.28 -8.44
CA HIS A 158 8.27 -3.66 -7.28
C HIS A 158 8.04 -4.71 -6.21
N ILE A 159 8.52 -4.45 -5.00
CA ILE A 159 8.23 -5.27 -3.82
C ILE A 159 7.19 -4.50 -3.00
N PHE A 160 5.96 -5.02 -2.98
CA PHE A 160 4.85 -4.45 -2.23
C PHE A 160 4.79 -5.07 -0.83
N PHE A 161 4.67 -4.21 0.17
CA PHE A 161 4.54 -4.58 1.57
C PHE A 161 3.12 -4.25 2.05
N TYR A 162 2.49 -5.23 2.68
CA TYR A 162 1.20 -5.05 3.33
C TYR A 162 1.30 -5.50 4.78
N ALA A 163 0.93 -4.64 5.70
CA ALA A 163 0.99 -4.89 7.13
C ALA A 163 -0.38 -4.71 7.78
N ILE A 164 -0.72 -5.63 8.66
CA ILE A 164 -1.92 -5.62 9.51
C ILE A 164 -1.46 -5.29 10.93
N PRO A 165 -1.56 -4.01 11.39
CA PRO A 165 -0.99 -3.58 12.67
C PRO A 165 -1.55 -4.35 13.88
N SER A 166 -2.80 -4.80 13.83
CA SER A 166 -3.40 -5.64 14.88
C SER A 166 -2.72 -7.00 15.05
N ARG A 167 -1.86 -7.41 14.10
CA ARG A 167 -1.01 -8.63 14.17
C ARG A 167 0.46 -8.30 14.49
N GLY A 168 0.75 -7.08 14.96
CA GLY A 168 2.12 -6.63 15.23
C GLY A 168 2.98 -6.48 13.98
N GLN A 169 2.35 -6.21 12.83
CA GLN A 169 3.03 -5.99 11.55
C GLN A 169 3.21 -4.49 11.28
N ALA A 170 4.24 -4.13 10.51
CA ALA A 170 4.48 -2.77 10.05
C ALA A 170 4.97 -2.74 8.60
N ALA A 171 4.51 -1.77 7.81
CA ALA A 171 5.02 -1.57 6.45
C ALA A 171 6.35 -0.81 6.42
N SER A 172 6.82 -0.32 7.57
CA SER A 172 8.16 0.25 7.76
C SER A 172 9.21 -0.87 7.82
N VAL A 173 9.38 -1.57 6.70
CA VAL A 173 10.38 -2.64 6.55
C VAL A 173 11.75 -2.00 6.33
N THR A 174 12.75 -2.52 7.01
CA THR A 174 14.15 -2.18 6.73
C THR A 174 14.66 -3.10 5.63
N TYR A 175 15.28 -2.53 4.60
CA TYR A 175 15.86 -3.29 3.50
C TYR A 175 17.34 -2.99 3.35
N THR A 176 18.10 -3.98 2.91
CA THR A 176 19.49 -3.81 2.47
C THR A 176 19.61 -4.33 1.05
N VAL A 177 20.04 -3.48 0.12
CA VAL A 177 20.25 -3.84 -1.28
C VAL A 177 21.74 -4.00 -1.56
N ALA A 178 22.07 -5.10 -2.25
CA ALA A 178 23.41 -5.36 -2.76
C ALA A 178 23.36 -5.90 -4.19
N GLY A 179 24.37 -5.59 -5.00
CA GLY A 179 24.50 -6.09 -6.37
C GLY A 179 23.65 -5.33 -7.40
N LEU A 180 23.37 -4.04 -7.17
CA LEU A 180 22.76 -3.14 -8.17
C LEU A 180 23.67 -2.74 -9.32
#